data_AF-A0A3M1S024-F1
#
_entry.id   AF-A0A3M1S024-F1
#
_cell.length_a   1.000
_cell.length_b   1.000
_cell.length_c   1.000
_cell.angle_alpha   90.00
_cell.angle_beta   90.00
_cell.angle_gamma   90.00
#
_symmetry.space_group_name_H-M   'P 1'
#
loop_
_entity.id
_entity.type
_entity.pdbx_description
1 polymer ?
#
loop_
_entity_poly.entity_id
_entity_poly.type
_entity_poly.pdbx_seq_one_letter_code
_entity_poly.pdbx_strand_id
1 'polypeptide(L)'
;MCYWYSRHVDASEDIVATLWGEEALPVDTDDDTPDESELRQLEDRVKNLLRAVRSGERPDLAEAWYYNLTLSGNGGRVMVRDWFECNFETLATNIGRWFDDLSIIHRDGKSIVSHFKFMAVVGAAYRDLKDAPGRAITALWKAAIGGNIIPHDVAARTLDRVRIDFIQGETPRHARLGLLKAFVIRNQGVDTMKPELNDLERDPAYLCGRIMALLAAIQRKANPDVGAGIVQRYYAAASATPALVLGRLVRSAQIAHLPKIEPEGLRIWFENKLADLWSRLSACPPRTLTLEGQTRFALGYYHQLADRGQIDDGAAETVEAEA
;
A
#
# COMPACT_ATOMS: atom_id res chain seq x y z
N MET A 1 -14.76 20.70 -2.81
CA MET A 1 -13.60 21.32 -3.47
C MET A 1 -14.04 21.74 -4.85
N CYS A 2 -13.58 22.88 -5.34
CA CYS A 2 -13.79 23.30 -6.73
C CYS A 2 -12.42 23.58 -7.37
N TYR A 3 -12.29 23.33 -8.66
CA TYR A 3 -11.06 23.56 -9.40
C TYR A 3 -11.35 24.02 -10.83
N TRP A 4 -10.36 24.68 -11.45
CA TRP A 4 -10.40 25.09 -12.86
C TRP A 4 -8.98 25.29 -13.38
N TYR A 5 -8.87 25.43 -14.70
CA TYR A 5 -7.63 25.75 -15.40
C TYR A 5 -7.65 27.18 -15.95
N SER A 6 -6.50 27.87 -16.04
CA SER A 6 -6.39 29.20 -16.67
C SER A 6 -6.62 29.16 -18.18
N ARG A 7 -6.46 27.99 -18.79
CA ARG A 7 -6.67 27.71 -20.21
C ARG A 7 -7.71 26.61 -20.36
N HIS A 8 -8.28 26.49 -21.55
CA HIS A 8 -9.16 25.37 -21.86
C HIS A 8 -8.37 24.06 -21.78
N VAL A 9 -8.92 23.08 -21.07
CA VAL A 9 -8.43 21.70 -21.00
C VAL A 9 -9.62 20.82 -21.36
N ASP A 10 -9.48 19.98 -22.37
CA ASP A 10 -10.56 19.08 -22.77
C ASP A 10 -10.89 18.12 -21.62
N ALA A 11 -12.15 17.70 -21.50
CA ALA A 11 -12.56 16.77 -20.43
C ALA A 11 -11.77 15.45 -20.47
N SER A 12 -11.40 14.99 -21.68
CA SER A 12 -10.54 13.82 -21.87
C SER A 12 -9.11 14.01 -21.37
N GLU A 13 -8.69 15.24 -21.07
CA GLU A 13 -7.33 15.63 -20.66
C GLU A 13 -7.29 16.15 -19.23
N ASP A 14 -8.45 16.20 -18.57
CA ASP A 14 -8.57 16.54 -17.16
C ASP A 14 -7.97 15.42 -16.29
N ILE A 15 -6.71 15.61 -15.94
CA ILE A 15 -5.96 14.69 -15.07
C ILE A 15 -6.48 14.70 -13.64
N VAL A 16 -7.22 15.71 -13.19
CA VAL A 16 -7.80 15.78 -11.84
C VAL A 16 -9.06 14.93 -11.77
N ALA A 17 -9.84 14.89 -12.84
CA ALA A 17 -10.98 13.99 -12.98
C ALA A 17 -10.57 12.51 -12.83
N THR A 18 -9.35 12.13 -13.24
CA THR A 18 -8.82 10.75 -13.05
C THR A 18 -8.81 10.30 -11.59
N LEU A 19 -8.66 11.22 -10.64
CA LEU A 19 -8.59 10.91 -9.22
C LEU A 19 -9.96 10.58 -8.63
N TRP A 20 -11.05 11.11 -9.21
CA TRP A 20 -12.40 10.94 -8.69
C TRP A 20 -13.14 9.77 -9.35
N GLY A 21 -12.85 9.48 -10.63
CA GLY A 21 -13.69 8.64 -11.47
C GLY A 21 -14.97 9.39 -11.86
N GLU A 22 -15.48 9.16 -13.07
CA GLU A 22 -16.63 9.92 -13.61
C GLU A 22 -17.96 9.68 -12.85
N GLU A 23 -18.00 8.74 -11.89
CA GLU A 23 -19.16 8.50 -11.03
C GLU A 23 -18.79 8.41 -9.54
N ALA A 24 -19.45 9.23 -8.72
CA ALA A 24 -19.28 9.30 -7.28
C ALA A 24 -19.87 8.05 -6.56
N LEU A 25 -18.97 7.19 -6.06
CA LEU A 25 -19.14 6.06 -5.11
C LEU A 25 -20.06 4.91 -5.57
N PRO A 26 -19.59 3.65 -5.40
CA PRO A 26 -19.70 3.01 -4.09
C PRO A 26 -18.37 2.66 -3.41
N VAL A 27 -18.52 2.41 -2.12
CA VAL A 27 -17.61 1.75 -1.17
C VAL A 27 -17.07 0.45 -1.76
N ASP A 28 -15.82 0.06 -1.42
CA ASP A 28 -15.28 -1.30 -1.62
C ASP A 28 -16.27 -2.36 -1.05
N THR A 29 -17.28 -2.72 -1.82
CA THR A 29 -17.99 -3.98 -1.74
C THR A 29 -17.33 -4.90 -2.76
N ASP A 30 -17.06 -6.14 -2.35
CA ASP A 30 -16.27 -7.16 -3.08
C ASP A 30 -16.67 -7.46 -4.54
N ASP A 31 -17.65 -6.75 -5.11
CA ASP A 31 -18.31 -7.06 -6.40
C ASP A 31 -18.19 -5.94 -7.46
N ASP A 32 -17.59 -4.78 -7.14
CA ASP A 32 -17.41 -3.66 -8.09
C ASP A 32 -15.95 -3.19 -8.11
N THR A 33 -15.01 -4.10 -8.40
CA THR A 33 -13.68 -3.68 -8.84
C THR A 33 -13.81 -2.99 -10.19
N PRO A 34 -13.49 -1.69 -10.33
CA PRO A 34 -13.39 -1.07 -11.65
C PRO A 34 -12.43 -1.90 -12.50
N ASP A 35 -12.73 -2.03 -13.80
CA ASP A 35 -11.87 -2.80 -14.71
C ASP A 35 -10.43 -2.29 -14.59
N GLU A 36 -9.51 -3.16 -14.16
CA GLU A 36 -8.08 -2.82 -14.01
C GLU A 36 -7.52 -2.22 -15.30
N SER A 37 -8.07 -2.60 -16.46
CA SER A 37 -7.74 -2.03 -17.76
C SER A 37 -8.06 -0.54 -17.85
N GLU A 38 -9.25 -0.12 -17.40
CA GLU A 38 -9.68 1.28 -17.40
C GLU A 38 -8.80 2.12 -16.47
N LEU A 39 -8.50 1.60 -15.29
CA LEU A 39 -7.65 2.30 -14.32
C LEU A 39 -6.21 2.46 -14.81
N ARG A 40 -5.65 1.46 -15.52
CA ARG A 40 -4.33 1.57 -16.17
C ARG A 40 -4.33 2.58 -17.31
N GLN A 41 -5.39 2.62 -18.12
CA GLN A 41 -5.52 3.62 -19.19
C GLN A 41 -5.51 5.05 -18.64
N LEU A 42 -6.13 5.29 -17.47
CA LEU A 42 -6.12 6.59 -16.81
C LEU A 42 -4.71 7.00 -16.34
N GLU A 43 -3.92 6.06 -15.83
CA GLU A 43 -2.53 6.32 -15.43
C GLU A 43 -1.63 6.60 -16.63
N ASP A 44 -1.73 5.78 -17.68
CA ASP A 44 -1.02 5.97 -18.93
C ASP A 44 -1.36 7.31 -19.56
N ARG A 45 -2.60 7.77 -19.43
CA ARG A 45 -3.02 9.10 -19.87
C ARG A 45 -2.26 10.22 -19.16
N VAL A 46 -2.12 10.16 -17.83
CA VAL A 46 -1.34 11.17 -17.08
C VAL A 46 0.13 11.15 -17.54
N LYS A 47 0.72 9.96 -17.70
CA LYS A 47 2.11 9.79 -18.15
C LYS A 47 2.32 10.30 -19.58
N ASN A 48 1.38 10.04 -20.49
CA ASN A 48 1.43 10.48 -21.88
C ASN A 48 1.26 11.99 -22.00
N LEU A 49 0.31 12.60 -21.28
CA LEU A 49 0.13 14.06 -21.27
C LEU A 49 1.37 14.77 -20.72
N LEU A 50 1.95 14.25 -19.62
CA LEU A 50 3.19 14.80 -19.08
C LEU A 50 4.35 14.74 -20.10
N ARG A 51 4.46 13.64 -20.85
CA ARG A 51 5.46 13.50 -21.92
C ARG A 51 5.21 14.49 -23.06
N ALA A 52 3.97 14.66 -23.49
CA ALA A 52 3.58 15.58 -24.56
C ALA A 52 3.87 17.05 -24.17
N VAL A 53 3.62 17.42 -22.92
CA VAL A 53 3.97 18.74 -22.37
C VAL A 53 5.49 18.95 -22.40
N ARG A 54 6.27 17.99 -21.89
CA ARG A 54 7.75 18.10 -21.83
C ARG A 54 8.45 18.08 -23.18
N SER A 55 7.87 17.40 -24.17
CA SER A 55 8.39 17.37 -25.54
C SER A 55 8.01 18.60 -26.36
N GLY A 56 7.12 19.45 -25.84
CA GLY A 56 6.61 20.63 -26.56
C GLY A 56 5.49 20.33 -27.54
N GLU A 57 4.94 19.12 -27.56
CA GLU A 57 3.78 18.73 -28.37
C GLU A 57 2.48 19.39 -27.88
N ARG A 58 2.43 19.78 -26.59
CA ARG A 58 1.29 20.44 -25.93
C ARG A 58 1.69 21.75 -25.23
N PRO A 59 2.04 22.81 -25.99
CA PRO A 59 2.42 24.10 -25.41
C PRO A 59 1.23 24.81 -24.72
N ASP A 60 0.01 24.54 -25.17
CA ASP A 60 -1.24 25.02 -24.57
C ASP A 60 -1.41 24.52 -23.11
N LEU A 61 -1.13 23.24 -22.86
CA LEU A 61 -1.14 22.66 -21.51
C LEU A 61 0.08 23.12 -20.70
N ALA A 62 1.25 23.29 -21.33
CA ALA A 62 2.44 23.78 -20.65
C ALA A 62 2.24 25.17 -20.02
N GLU A 63 1.45 26.03 -20.68
CA GLU A 63 1.07 27.36 -20.18
C GLU A 63 -0.16 27.36 -19.24
N ALA A 64 -0.85 26.22 -19.10
CA ALA A 64 -2.04 26.12 -18.27
C ALA A 64 -1.67 26.11 -16.78
N TRP A 65 -2.41 26.90 -15.99
CA TRP A 65 -2.35 26.93 -14.54
C TRP A 65 -3.59 26.24 -13.99
N TYR A 66 -3.38 25.40 -12.99
CA TYR A 66 -4.42 24.76 -12.21
C TYR A 66 -4.67 25.54 -10.93
N TYR A 67 -5.94 25.73 -10.60
CA TYR A 67 -6.39 26.37 -9.36
C TYR A 67 -7.35 25.45 -8.62
N ASN A 68 -7.19 25.36 -7.30
CA ASN A 68 -8.07 24.61 -6.42
C ASN A 68 -8.50 25.46 -5.22
N LEU A 69 -9.79 25.45 -4.95
CA LEU A 69 -10.42 26.09 -3.81
C LEU A 69 -11.10 25.03 -2.93
N THR A 70 -10.70 24.98 -1.66
CA THR A 70 -11.44 24.21 -0.65
C THR A 70 -12.45 25.14 0.03
N LEU A 71 -13.72 24.81 -0.10
CA LEU A 71 -14.83 25.61 0.43
C LEU A 71 -15.55 24.85 1.54
N SER A 72 -16.13 25.57 2.49
CA SER A 72 -17.07 25.03 3.47
C SER A 72 -18.22 26.00 3.73
N GLY A 73 -19.39 25.48 4.08
CA GLY A 73 -20.53 26.29 4.50
C GLY A 73 -20.54 26.54 6.01
N ASN A 74 -20.94 27.75 6.42
CA ASN A 74 -21.35 28.02 7.80
C ASN A 74 -22.49 29.04 7.82
N GLY A 75 -23.70 28.60 8.19
CA GLY A 75 -24.85 29.50 8.38
C GLY A 75 -25.13 30.41 7.17
N GLY A 76 -25.16 29.85 5.95
CA GLY A 76 -25.39 30.60 4.71
C GLY A 76 -24.18 31.34 4.14
N ARG A 77 -23.02 31.31 4.82
CA ARG A 77 -21.75 31.86 4.31
C ARG A 77 -20.87 30.77 3.72
N VAL A 78 -20.22 31.08 2.60
CA VAL A 78 -19.15 30.25 2.03
C VAL A 78 -17.82 30.74 2.61
N MET A 79 -17.09 29.83 3.26
CA MET A 79 -15.74 30.08 3.77
C MET A 79 -14.73 29.42 2.84
N VAL A 80 -13.77 30.20 2.36
CA VAL A 80 -12.56 29.68 1.72
C VAL A 80 -11.67 29.11 2.82
N ARG A 81 -11.48 27.79 2.80
CA ARG A 81 -10.61 27.07 3.73
C ARG A 81 -9.19 26.99 3.24
N ASP A 82 -9.02 26.95 1.93
CA ASP A 82 -7.72 26.75 1.32
C ASP A 82 -7.71 27.18 -0.15
N TRP A 83 -6.53 27.58 -0.60
CA TRP A 83 -6.19 27.93 -1.98
C TRP A 83 -4.92 27.20 -2.38
N PHE A 84 -4.93 26.56 -3.55
CA PHE A 84 -3.76 25.94 -4.13
C PHE A 84 -3.70 26.23 -5.62
N GLU A 85 -2.51 26.51 -6.13
CA GLU A 85 -2.27 26.70 -7.55
C GLU A 85 -0.92 26.13 -7.97
N CYS A 86 -0.85 25.61 -9.19
CA CYS A 86 0.41 25.19 -9.81
C CYS A 86 0.25 25.17 -11.35
N ASN A 87 1.35 25.09 -12.09
CA ASN A 87 1.26 24.83 -13.53
C ASN A 87 0.85 23.36 -13.80
N PHE A 88 0.32 23.12 -14.99
CA PHE A 88 -0.16 21.78 -15.38
C PHE A 88 0.95 20.72 -15.33
N GLU A 89 2.19 21.05 -15.71
CA GLU A 89 3.30 20.10 -15.65
C GLU A 89 3.58 19.63 -14.21
N THR A 90 3.56 20.55 -13.25
CA THR A 90 3.75 20.25 -11.82
C THR A 90 2.60 19.39 -11.32
N LEU A 91 1.36 19.74 -11.69
CA LEU A 91 0.18 18.95 -11.34
C LEU A 91 0.28 17.51 -11.88
N ALA A 92 0.57 17.34 -13.17
CA ALA A 92 0.73 16.03 -13.81
C ALA A 92 1.87 15.23 -13.20
N THR A 93 2.99 15.89 -12.86
CA THR A 93 4.11 15.26 -12.15
C THR A 93 3.69 14.76 -10.76
N ASN A 94 2.95 15.58 -10.00
CA ASN A 94 2.51 15.21 -8.65
C ASN A 94 1.48 14.09 -8.66
N ILE A 95 0.52 14.12 -9.59
CA ILE A 95 -0.48 13.06 -9.76
C ILE A 95 0.17 11.76 -10.22
N GLY A 96 1.12 11.82 -11.17
CA GLY A 96 1.90 10.64 -11.57
C GLY A 96 2.65 10.02 -10.39
N ARG A 97 3.36 10.86 -9.61
CA ARG A 97 4.03 10.41 -8.37
C ARG A 97 3.05 9.82 -7.36
N TRP A 98 1.86 10.38 -7.21
CA TRP A 98 0.84 9.84 -6.31
C TRP A 98 0.45 8.40 -6.67
N PHE A 99 0.27 8.08 -7.95
CA PHE A 99 0.02 6.70 -8.38
C PHE A 99 1.23 5.80 -8.14
N ASP A 100 2.44 6.26 -8.50
CA ASP A 100 3.67 5.50 -8.29
C ASP A 100 3.90 5.21 -6.78
N ASP A 101 3.65 6.19 -5.91
CA ASP A 101 3.78 6.09 -4.45
C ASP A 101 2.79 5.10 -3.84
N LEU A 102 1.56 5.08 -4.35
CA LEU A 102 0.51 4.15 -3.90
C LEU A 102 0.65 2.75 -4.48
N SER A 103 1.43 2.57 -5.55
CA SER A 103 1.51 1.29 -6.24
C SER A 103 1.91 0.14 -5.32
N ILE A 104 1.24 -1.00 -5.43
CA ILE A 104 1.47 -2.13 -4.53
C ILE A 104 1.17 -3.45 -5.24
N ILE A 105 1.95 -4.48 -4.96
CA ILE A 105 1.72 -5.83 -5.46
C ILE A 105 0.32 -6.31 -5.08
N HIS A 106 -0.38 -6.93 -6.03
CA HIS A 106 -1.66 -7.57 -5.78
C HIS A 106 -1.46 -8.77 -4.83
N ARG A 107 -2.52 -9.18 -4.13
CA ARG A 107 -2.41 -10.16 -3.04
C ARG A 107 -2.09 -11.58 -3.51
N ASP A 108 -2.37 -11.87 -4.78
CA ASP A 108 -1.95 -13.10 -5.47
C ASP A 108 -0.49 -13.05 -5.94
N GLY A 109 0.14 -11.88 -5.87
CA GLY A 109 1.47 -11.63 -6.38
C GLY A 109 1.57 -11.47 -7.90
N LYS A 110 0.50 -11.45 -8.68
CA LYS A 110 0.58 -11.53 -10.16
C LYS A 110 0.71 -10.18 -10.86
N SER A 111 0.17 -9.11 -10.27
CA SER A 111 0.11 -7.78 -10.89
C SER A 111 0.40 -6.67 -9.89
N ILE A 112 0.79 -5.49 -10.38
CA ILE A 112 0.89 -4.29 -9.56
C ILE A 112 -0.42 -3.51 -9.68
N VAL A 113 -1.01 -3.16 -8.53
CA VAL A 113 -2.13 -2.23 -8.42
C VAL A 113 -1.56 -0.83 -8.21
N SER A 114 -1.62 0.03 -9.22
CA SER A 114 -1.02 1.38 -9.21
C SER A 114 -2.03 2.51 -9.11
N HIS A 115 -3.31 2.24 -9.39
CA HIS A 115 -4.34 3.25 -9.40
C HIS A 115 -5.40 2.97 -8.33
N PHE A 116 -5.74 4.02 -7.57
CA PHE A 116 -6.82 4.01 -6.61
C PHE A 116 -7.66 5.26 -6.78
N LYS A 117 -8.99 5.08 -6.79
CA LYS A 117 -9.91 6.22 -6.64
C LYS A 117 -9.56 6.96 -5.36
N PHE A 118 -9.54 8.29 -5.40
CA PHE A 118 -9.11 9.11 -4.28
C PHE A 118 -9.89 8.81 -2.99
N MET A 119 -11.20 8.61 -3.09
CA MET A 119 -12.03 8.28 -1.94
C MET A 119 -11.78 6.87 -1.39
N ALA A 120 -11.27 5.92 -2.18
CA ALA A 120 -10.83 4.62 -1.67
C ALA A 120 -9.57 4.79 -0.80
N VAL A 121 -8.64 5.67 -1.20
CA VAL A 121 -7.46 6.02 -0.39
C VAL A 121 -7.84 6.75 0.89
N VAL A 122 -8.84 7.65 0.84
CA VAL A 122 -9.40 8.26 2.06
C VAL A 122 -9.99 7.16 2.96
N GLY A 123 -10.82 6.28 2.40
CA GLY A 123 -11.50 5.20 3.11
C GLY A 123 -10.56 4.18 3.75
N ALA A 124 -9.35 4.01 3.22
CA ALA A 124 -8.34 3.12 3.78
C ALA A 124 -8.04 3.41 5.27
N ALA A 125 -8.09 4.66 5.70
CA ALA A 125 -7.80 5.05 7.08
C ALA A 125 -9.00 4.93 8.04
N TYR A 126 -10.21 4.64 7.55
CA TYR A 126 -11.44 4.65 8.34
C TYR A 126 -12.20 3.33 8.22
N ARG A 127 -13.15 3.11 9.14
CA ARG A 127 -14.07 1.96 9.06
C ARG A 127 -15.11 2.22 7.97
N ASP A 128 -15.77 3.36 8.06
CA ASP A 128 -16.72 3.86 7.08
C ASP A 128 -16.21 5.18 6.48
N LEU A 129 -16.37 5.38 5.17
CA LEU A 129 -15.88 6.57 4.47
C LEU A 129 -16.48 7.88 5.04
N LYS A 130 -17.72 7.83 5.51
CA LYS A 130 -18.43 8.96 6.15
C LYS A 130 -17.77 9.46 7.44
N ASP A 131 -16.95 8.63 8.08
CA ASP A 131 -16.23 8.99 9.30
C ASP A 131 -14.96 9.80 9.00
N ALA A 132 -14.55 9.90 7.73
CA ALA A 132 -13.40 10.67 7.32
C ALA A 132 -13.65 12.18 7.54
N PRO A 133 -12.90 12.84 8.42
CA PRO A 133 -13.09 14.26 8.66
C PRO A 133 -12.60 15.07 7.45
N GLY A 134 -13.29 16.16 7.12
CA GLY A 134 -12.94 17.02 5.97
C GLY A 134 -11.48 17.50 5.97
N ARG A 135 -10.85 17.64 7.14
CA ARG A 135 -9.42 17.98 7.26
C ARG A 135 -8.50 16.88 6.72
N ALA A 136 -8.82 15.60 6.95
CA ALA A 136 -8.03 14.48 6.46
C ALA A 136 -8.17 14.34 4.94
N ILE A 137 -9.41 14.48 4.44
CA ILE A 137 -9.70 14.52 3.01
C ILE A 137 -8.89 15.64 2.32
N THR A 138 -8.94 16.86 2.88
CA THR A 138 -8.21 18.00 2.32
C THR A 138 -6.70 17.78 2.36
N ALA A 139 -6.17 17.22 3.45
CA ALA A 139 -4.73 16.97 3.59
C ALA A 139 -4.22 15.89 2.63
N LEU A 140 -4.98 14.81 2.43
CA LEU A 140 -4.67 13.80 1.40
C LEU A 140 -4.81 14.37 -0.02
N TRP A 141 -5.80 15.24 -0.26
CA TRP A 141 -5.94 15.90 -1.55
C TRP A 141 -4.69 16.71 -1.88
N LYS A 142 -4.20 17.51 -0.93
CA LYS A 142 -2.94 18.25 -1.06
C LYS A 142 -1.73 17.35 -1.25
N ALA A 143 -1.71 16.16 -0.65
CA ALA A 143 -0.66 15.18 -0.95
C ALA A 143 -0.73 14.76 -2.42
N ALA A 144 -1.90 14.42 -2.94
CA ALA A 144 -2.08 14.01 -4.34
C ALA A 144 -1.69 15.11 -5.35
N ILE A 145 -2.26 16.31 -5.22
CA ILE A 145 -2.07 17.38 -6.23
C ILE A 145 -0.83 18.25 -5.98
N GLY A 146 -0.38 18.35 -4.73
CA GLY A 146 0.70 19.25 -4.32
C GLY A 146 2.01 18.54 -3.99
N GLY A 147 2.04 17.21 -3.98
CA GLY A 147 3.24 16.45 -3.61
C GLY A 147 3.57 16.52 -2.11
N ASN A 148 2.62 16.96 -1.27
CA ASN A 148 2.84 17.05 0.17
C ASN A 148 3.01 15.66 0.81
N ILE A 149 3.58 15.65 2.02
CA ILE A 149 3.70 14.45 2.85
C ILE A 149 2.34 13.83 3.17
N ILE A 150 2.32 12.53 3.46
CA ILE A 150 1.10 11.87 3.95
C ILE A 150 0.86 12.30 5.41
N PRO A 151 -0.36 12.70 5.80
CA PRO A 151 -0.64 13.10 7.16
C PRO A 151 -0.37 11.97 8.16
N HIS A 152 0.42 12.25 9.19
CA HIS A 152 0.84 11.24 10.16
C HIS A 152 -0.33 10.59 10.91
N ASP A 153 -1.40 11.35 11.21
CA ASP A 153 -2.60 10.82 11.85
C ASP A 153 -3.38 9.87 10.94
N VAL A 154 -3.41 10.14 9.63
CA VAL A 154 -4.01 9.26 8.62
C VAL A 154 -3.18 7.98 8.48
N ALA A 155 -1.85 8.08 8.43
CA ALA A 155 -0.96 6.93 8.37
C ALA A 155 -1.09 6.03 9.61
N ALA A 156 -1.12 6.60 10.81
CA ALA A 156 -1.31 5.87 12.06
C ALA A 156 -2.64 5.10 12.07
N ARG A 157 -3.74 5.75 11.68
CA ARG A 157 -5.06 5.11 11.59
C ARG A 157 -5.08 3.98 10.54
N THR A 158 -4.45 4.21 9.39
CA THR A 158 -4.35 3.20 8.33
C THR A 158 -3.60 1.97 8.81
N LEU A 159 -2.49 2.17 9.55
CA LEU A 159 -1.73 1.08 10.13
C LEU A 159 -2.54 0.28 11.16
N ASP A 160 -3.31 0.96 12.03
CA ASP A 160 -4.20 0.29 12.97
C ASP A 160 -5.24 -0.58 12.26
N ARG A 161 -5.80 -0.09 11.15
CA ARG A 161 -6.72 -0.85 10.32
C ARG A 161 -6.06 -2.07 9.67
N VAL A 162 -4.87 -1.92 9.08
CA VAL A 162 -4.09 -3.04 8.51
C VAL A 162 -3.78 -4.10 9.58
N ARG A 163 -3.41 -3.67 10.78
CA ARG A 163 -3.18 -4.56 11.92
C ARG A 163 -4.44 -5.35 12.29
N ILE A 164 -5.61 -4.71 12.28
CA ILE A 164 -6.88 -5.38 12.53
C ILE A 164 -7.15 -6.42 11.45
N ASP A 165 -7.03 -6.05 10.17
CA ASP A 165 -7.25 -6.96 9.03
C ASP A 165 -6.38 -8.23 9.19
N PHE A 166 -5.08 -8.06 9.44
CA PHE A 166 -4.17 -9.20 9.61
C PHE A 166 -4.50 -10.09 10.82
N ILE A 167 -4.89 -9.49 11.96
CA ILE A 167 -5.23 -10.24 13.18
C ILE A 167 -6.54 -11.02 12.99
N GLN A 168 -7.49 -10.46 12.26
CA GLN A 168 -8.79 -11.07 11.95
C GLN A 168 -8.72 -12.04 10.78
N GLY A 169 -7.62 -12.04 10.01
CA GLY A 169 -7.49 -12.85 8.81
C GLY A 169 -8.33 -12.32 7.64
N GLU A 170 -8.69 -11.03 7.66
CA GLU A 170 -9.37 -10.38 6.55
C GLU A 170 -8.43 -10.26 5.34
N THR A 171 -9.00 -10.25 4.14
CA THR A 171 -8.24 -10.03 2.90
C THR A 171 -7.57 -8.65 2.96
N PRO A 172 -6.23 -8.55 2.79
CA PRO A 172 -5.54 -7.27 2.85
C PRO A 172 -6.03 -6.32 1.75
N ARG A 173 -6.37 -5.09 2.14
CA ARG A 173 -6.80 -4.04 1.21
C ARG A 173 -5.61 -3.29 0.62
N HIS A 174 -5.48 -3.32 -0.70
CA HIS A 174 -4.40 -2.68 -1.44
C HIS A 174 -4.29 -1.19 -1.16
N ALA A 175 -5.41 -0.45 -1.12
CA ALA A 175 -5.41 0.98 -0.86
C ALA A 175 -4.76 1.35 0.50
N ARG A 176 -4.91 0.49 1.53
CA ARG A 176 -4.28 0.71 2.83
C ARG A 176 -2.77 0.55 2.76
N LEU A 177 -2.32 -0.50 2.10
CA LEU A 177 -0.90 -0.82 1.99
C LEU A 177 -0.18 0.14 1.04
N GLY A 178 -0.83 0.54 -0.05
CA GLY A 178 -0.38 1.63 -0.92
C GLY A 178 -0.23 2.94 -0.16
N LEU A 179 -1.23 3.33 0.64
CA LEU A 179 -1.14 4.55 1.45
C LEU A 179 -0.01 4.51 2.49
N LEU A 180 0.21 3.35 3.11
CA LEU A 180 1.34 3.12 4.01
C LEU A 180 2.69 3.17 3.28
N LYS A 181 2.78 2.62 2.06
CA LYS A 181 3.98 2.72 1.21
C LYS A 181 4.27 4.18 0.85
N ALA A 182 3.25 4.93 0.43
CA ALA A 182 3.36 6.36 0.15
C ALA A 182 3.84 7.16 1.37
N PHE A 183 3.38 6.81 2.58
CA PHE A 183 3.89 7.40 3.82
C PHE A 183 5.38 7.10 4.04
N VAL A 184 5.84 5.87 3.78
CA VAL A 184 7.27 5.53 3.86
C VAL A 184 8.10 6.35 2.87
N ILE A 185 7.66 6.43 1.62
CA ILE A 185 8.37 7.18 0.57
C ILE A 185 8.45 8.66 0.95
N ARG A 186 7.31 9.32 1.16
CA ARG A 186 7.24 10.78 1.30
C ARG A 186 7.70 11.31 2.64
N ASN A 187 7.41 10.61 3.74
CA ASN A 187 7.71 11.12 5.07
C ASN A 187 9.07 10.67 5.59
N GLN A 188 9.64 9.61 5.02
CA GLN A 188 10.90 9.03 5.51
C GLN A 188 12.04 9.12 4.49
N GLY A 189 11.79 9.71 3.31
CA GLY A 189 12.80 9.90 2.27
C GLY A 189 13.31 8.58 1.68
N VAL A 190 12.47 7.54 1.67
CA VAL A 190 12.80 6.25 1.05
C VAL A 190 12.26 6.24 -0.37
N ASP A 191 12.93 6.97 -1.25
CA ASP A 191 12.50 7.18 -2.65
C ASP A 191 12.46 5.89 -3.50
N THR A 192 12.87 4.75 -2.94
CA THR A 192 13.12 3.50 -3.68
C THR A 192 12.32 2.30 -3.17
N MET A 193 11.34 2.50 -2.29
CA MET A 193 10.52 1.39 -1.81
C MET A 193 9.71 0.79 -2.97
N LYS A 194 10.09 -0.43 -3.37
CA LYS A 194 9.41 -1.18 -4.44
C LYS A 194 7.96 -1.50 -4.05
N PRO A 195 7.04 -1.63 -5.04
CA PRO A 195 5.66 -2.03 -4.78
C PRO A 195 5.53 -3.51 -4.40
N GLU A 196 6.58 -4.31 -4.59
CA GLU A 196 6.61 -5.75 -4.36
C GLU A 196 7.80 -6.16 -3.47
N LEU A 197 7.95 -7.47 -3.24
CA LEU A 197 9.03 -8.00 -2.42
C LEU A 197 10.41 -7.60 -2.96
N ASN A 198 11.11 -6.74 -2.22
CA ASN A 198 12.51 -6.43 -2.48
C ASN A 198 13.42 -7.34 -1.66
N ASP A 199 14.08 -8.29 -2.32
CA ASP A 199 15.07 -9.15 -1.65
C ASP A 199 16.32 -8.39 -1.17
N LEU A 200 16.64 -7.25 -1.76
CA LEU A 200 17.80 -6.46 -1.36
C LEU A 200 17.52 -5.54 -0.16
N GLU A 201 16.26 -5.46 0.30
CA GLU A 201 15.89 -4.65 1.45
C GLU A 201 16.52 -5.18 2.74
N ARG A 202 17.15 -4.29 3.50
CA ARG A 202 17.88 -4.60 4.74
C ARG A 202 17.34 -3.87 5.95
N ASP A 203 16.29 -3.05 5.81
CA ASP A 203 15.63 -2.42 6.94
C ASP A 203 15.20 -3.49 7.97
N PRO A 204 15.64 -3.39 9.24
CA PRO A 204 15.35 -4.40 10.24
C PRO A 204 13.86 -4.61 10.49
N ALA A 205 13.03 -3.56 10.41
CA ALA A 205 11.60 -3.68 10.65
C ALA A 205 10.90 -4.40 9.50
N TYR A 206 11.26 -4.08 8.25
CA TYR A 206 10.79 -4.79 7.06
C TYR A 206 11.16 -6.28 7.10
N LEU A 207 12.41 -6.61 7.42
CA LEU A 207 12.87 -7.99 7.58
C LEU A 207 12.10 -8.73 8.70
N CYS A 208 11.85 -8.08 9.83
CA CYS A 208 11.03 -8.63 10.91
C CYS A 208 9.60 -8.97 10.45
N GLY A 209 9.01 -8.12 9.60
CA GLY A 209 7.72 -8.38 8.97
C GLY A 209 7.73 -9.62 8.08
N ARG A 210 8.76 -9.75 7.22
CA ARG A 210 8.96 -10.95 6.36
C ARG A 210 9.12 -12.22 7.18
N ILE A 211 9.91 -12.16 8.27
CA ILE A 211 10.09 -13.28 9.19
C ILE A 211 8.75 -13.68 9.82
N MET A 212 7.94 -12.72 10.28
CA MET A 212 6.60 -12.99 10.84
C MET A 212 5.71 -13.69 9.81
N ALA A 213 5.71 -13.24 8.55
CA ALA A 213 4.97 -13.90 7.49
C ALA A 213 5.46 -15.34 7.28
N LEU A 214 6.77 -15.59 7.27
CA LEU A 214 7.36 -16.93 7.11
C LEU A 214 7.01 -17.87 8.25
N LEU A 215 7.06 -17.41 9.49
CA LEU A 215 6.62 -18.18 10.64
C LEU A 215 5.14 -18.55 10.56
N ALA A 216 4.30 -17.65 10.01
CA ALA A 216 2.87 -17.91 9.86
C ALA A 216 2.61 -18.99 8.81
N ALA A 217 3.33 -18.98 7.69
CA ALA A 217 3.22 -20.06 6.70
C ALA A 217 3.76 -21.40 7.22
N ILE A 218 4.88 -21.39 7.94
CA ILE A 218 5.42 -22.61 8.56
C ILE A 218 4.38 -23.22 9.49
N GLN A 219 3.71 -22.42 10.31
CA GLN A 219 2.63 -22.92 11.17
C GLN A 219 1.46 -23.48 10.33
N ARG A 220 0.98 -22.73 9.34
CA ARG A 220 -0.15 -23.15 8.51
C ARG A 220 0.13 -24.45 7.77
N LYS A 221 1.34 -24.64 7.25
CA LYS A 221 1.74 -25.87 6.56
C LYS A 221 1.88 -27.05 7.52
N ALA A 222 2.37 -26.82 8.73
CA ALA A 222 2.52 -27.86 9.74
C ALA A 222 1.21 -28.22 10.47
N ASN A 223 0.27 -27.29 10.54
CA ASN A 223 -1.02 -27.45 11.18
C ASN A 223 -2.08 -26.55 10.52
N PRO A 224 -2.75 -27.04 9.46
CA PRO A 224 -3.79 -26.28 8.76
C PRO A 224 -4.97 -25.87 9.65
N ASP A 225 -5.35 -26.73 10.60
CA ASP A 225 -6.52 -26.56 11.48
C ASP A 225 -6.23 -25.75 12.75
N VAL A 226 -5.22 -24.87 12.71
CA VAL A 226 -4.86 -24.07 13.88
C VAL A 226 -5.95 -23.03 14.18
N GLY A 227 -6.71 -23.25 15.25
CA GLY A 227 -7.84 -22.36 15.60
C GLY A 227 -7.45 -20.88 15.78
N ALA A 228 -6.38 -20.60 16.53
CA ALA A 228 -5.82 -19.26 16.64
C ALA A 228 -4.33 -19.27 16.34
N GLY A 229 -3.96 -18.88 15.12
CA GLY A 229 -2.60 -18.89 14.63
C GLY A 229 -1.69 -17.83 15.28
N ILE A 230 -0.40 -17.87 14.95
CA ILE A 230 0.58 -16.93 15.50
C ILE A 230 0.26 -15.47 15.16
N VAL A 231 -0.36 -15.21 14.00
CA VAL A 231 -0.72 -13.84 13.58
C VAL A 231 -1.74 -13.25 14.54
N GLN A 232 -2.84 -13.96 14.77
CA GLN A 232 -3.90 -13.52 15.69
C GLN A 232 -3.38 -13.26 17.12
N ARG A 233 -2.42 -14.08 17.58
CA ARG A 233 -1.89 -13.99 18.96
C ARG A 233 -0.75 -13.00 19.13
N TYR A 234 0.12 -12.86 18.14
CA TYR A 234 1.41 -12.22 18.29
C TYR A 234 1.67 -11.06 17.34
N TYR A 235 0.87 -10.85 16.27
CA TYR A 235 1.15 -9.79 15.29
C TYR A 235 1.28 -8.42 15.95
N ALA A 236 0.32 -8.06 16.81
CA ALA A 236 0.31 -6.82 17.57
C ALA A 236 1.60 -6.57 18.38
N ALA A 237 2.07 -7.60 19.08
CA ALA A 237 3.27 -7.51 19.90
C ALA A 237 4.53 -7.56 19.03
N ALA A 238 4.56 -8.39 17.99
CA ALA A 238 5.68 -8.52 17.08
C ALA A 238 5.92 -7.24 16.28
N SER A 239 4.86 -6.55 15.85
CA SER A 239 4.99 -5.28 15.13
C SER A 239 5.49 -4.17 16.06
N ALA A 240 5.14 -4.17 17.35
CA ALA A 240 5.59 -3.13 18.28
C ALA A 240 6.96 -3.42 18.91
N THR A 241 7.25 -4.68 19.27
CA THR A 241 8.45 -5.13 19.99
C THR A 241 9.05 -6.43 19.42
N PRO A 242 9.57 -6.43 18.17
CA PRO A 242 10.06 -7.63 17.50
C PRO A 242 11.03 -8.49 18.31
N ALA A 243 11.98 -7.85 19.02
CA ALA A 243 13.00 -8.54 19.81
C ALA A 243 12.43 -9.47 20.90
N LEU A 244 11.28 -9.11 21.48
CA LEU A 244 10.66 -9.86 22.57
C LEU A 244 9.85 -11.06 22.07
N VAL A 245 9.45 -11.04 20.80
CA VAL A 245 8.46 -11.98 20.24
C VAL A 245 9.10 -12.97 19.27
N LEU A 246 9.92 -12.47 18.32
CA LEU A 246 10.37 -13.28 17.18
C LEU A 246 11.23 -14.47 17.60
N GLY A 247 12.13 -14.32 18.58
CA GLY A 247 12.97 -15.43 19.06
C GLY A 247 12.14 -16.61 19.61
N ARG A 248 11.06 -16.31 20.34
CA ARG A 248 10.13 -17.32 20.84
C ARG A 248 9.40 -18.02 19.69
N LEU A 249 8.92 -17.26 18.70
CA LEU A 249 8.20 -17.81 17.56
C LEU A 249 9.09 -18.69 16.68
N VAL A 250 10.34 -18.29 16.46
CA VAL A 250 11.34 -19.10 15.72
C VAL A 250 11.57 -20.43 16.45
N ARG A 251 11.79 -20.41 17.77
CA ARG A 251 11.94 -21.64 18.56
C ARG A 251 10.71 -22.55 18.45
N SER A 252 9.50 -21.97 18.52
CA SER A 252 8.27 -22.73 18.33
C SER A 252 8.16 -23.33 16.92
N ALA A 253 8.54 -22.58 15.88
CA ALA A 253 8.57 -23.08 14.52
C ALA A 253 9.55 -24.26 14.36
N GLN A 254 10.78 -24.15 14.88
CA GLN A 254 11.82 -25.19 14.81
C GLN A 254 11.43 -26.48 15.54
N ILE A 255 10.83 -26.38 16.72
CA ILE A 255 10.57 -27.57 17.55
C ILE A 255 9.23 -28.22 17.18
N ALA A 256 8.19 -27.41 16.89
CA ALA A 256 6.82 -27.92 16.82
C ALA A 256 6.20 -27.92 15.42
N HIS A 257 6.73 -27.14 14.47
CA HIS A 257 6.12 -26.96 13.14
C HIS A 257 6.98 -27.56 12.02
N LEU A 258 8.24 -27.11 11.86
CA LEU A 258 9.14 -27.56 10.80
C LEU A 258 9.29 -29.10 10.71
N PRO A 259 9.41 -29.85 11.83
CA PRO A 259 9.51 -31.32 11.75
C PRO A 259 8.27 -32.02 11.20
N LYS A 260 7.12 -31.33 11.10
CA LYS A 260 5.86 -31.87 10.58
C LYS A 260 5.63 -31.54 9.11
N ILE A 261 6.49 -30.72 8.49
CA ILE A 261 6.32 -30.31 7.10
C ILE A 261 6.92 -31.37 6.19
N GLU A 262 6.07 -31.93 5.34
CA GLU A 262 6.45 -32.81 4.24
C GLU A 262 6.07 -32.15 2.90
N PRO A 263 6.86 -32.36 1.82
CA PRO A 263 8.09 -33.16 1.78
C PRO A 263 9.30 -32.46 2.44
N GLU A 264 10.34 -33.21 2.80
CA GLU A 264 11.59 -32.70 3.39
C GLU A 264 12.21 -31.52 2.61
N GLY A 265 12.12 -31.52 1.27
CA GLY A 265 12.61 -30.42 0.44
C GLY A 265 11.94 -29.07 0.78
N LEU A 266 10.64 -29.08 1.07
CA LEU A 266 9.89 -27.89 1.48
C LEU A 266 10.30 -27.42 2.88
N ARG A 267 10.56 -28.35 3.81
CA ARG A 267 11.11 -28.04 5.14
C ARG A 267 12.46 -27.33 5.02
N ILE A 268 13.39 -27.89 4.24
CA ILE A 268 14.71 -27.31 4.01
C ILE A 268 14.60 -25.92 3.37
N TRP A 269 13.67 -25.73 2.43
CA TRP A 269 13.40 -24.41 1.84
C TRP A 269 12.99 -23.38 2.90
N PHE A 270 12.06 -23.72 3.79
CA PHE A 270 11.64 -22.83 4.88
C PHE A 270 12.79 -22.49 5.83
N GLU A 271 13.61 -23.49 6.20
CA GLU A 271 14.78 -23.30 7.05
C GLU A 271 15.80 -22.36 6.41
N ASN A 272 16.12 -22.58 5.14
CA ASN A 272 17.04 -21.74 4.38
C ASN A 272 16.54 -20.30 4.25
N LYS A 273 15.24 -20.11 3.94
CA LYS A 273 14.64 -18.77 3.87
C LYS A 273 14.65 -18.06 5.23
N LEU A 274 14.36 -18.76 6.33
CA LEU A 274 14.47 -18.18 7.68
C LEU A 274 15.91 -17.79 8.00
N ALA A 275 16.88 -18.66 7.71
CA ALA A 275 18.29 -18.40 7.96
C ALA A 275 18.80 -17.21 7.16
N ASP A 276 18.43 -17.10 5.88
CA ASP A 276 18.76 -15.98 5.01
C ASP A 276 18.20 -14.65 5.55
N LEU A 277 16.91 -14.57 5.89
CA LEU A 277 16.33 -13.35 6.48
C LEU A 277 17.00 -12.95 7.80
N TRP A 278 17.32 -13.93 8.65
CA TRP A 278 18.03 -13.68 9.90
C TRP A 278 19.47 -13.20 9.67
N SER A 279 20.18 -13.74 8.68
CA SER A 279 21.53 -13.33 8.34
C SER A 279 21.61 -11.88 7.83
N ARG A 280 20.52 -11.38 7.24
CA ARG A 280 20.42 -10.00 6.73
C ARG A 280 20.13 -8.98 7.82
N LEU A 281 19.60 -9.41 8.97
CA LEU A 281 19.51 -8.57 10.15
C LEU A 281 20.93 -8.30 10.65
N SER A 282 21.44 -7.09 10.40
CA SER A 282 22.80 -6.67 10.77
C SER A 282 23.07 -6.70 12.29
N ALA A 283 22.01 -6.82 13.10
CA ALA A 283 22.05 -6.99 14.55
C ALA A 283 20.79 -7.75 15.02
N CYS A 284 20.58 -7.86 16.33
CA CYS A 284 19.34 -8.38 16.89
C CYS A 284 18.11 -7.58 16.39
N PRO A 285 16.90 -8.19 16.37
CA PRO A 285 15.69 -7.46 16.01
C PRO A 285 15.50 -6.21 16.90
N PRO A 286 14.86 -5.15 16.38
CA PRO A 286 14.61 -3.95 17.17
C PRO A 286 13.81 -4.23 18.44
N ARG A 287 14.18 -3.59 19.55
CA ARG A 287 13.47 -3.72 20.83
C ARG A 287 12.06 -3.13 20.77
N THR A 288 11.94 -1.99 20.10
CA THR A 288 10.69 -1.26 19.86
C THR A 288 10.70 -0.70 18.44
N LEU A 289 9.52 -0.54 17.85
CA LEU A 289 9.34 0.11 16.55
C LEU A 289 8.48 1.37 16.68
N THR A 290 8.92 2.47 16.06
CA THR A 290 8.11 3.69 15.88
C THR A 290 6.99 3.45 14.88
N LEU A 291 6.13 4.44 14.61
CA LEU A 291 5.11 4.31 13.57
C LEU A 291 5.74 3.92 12.24
N GLU A 292 6.83 4.58 11.87
CA GLU A 292 7.60 4.33 10.66
C GLU A 292 8.10 2.88 10.56
N GLY A 293 8.68 2.39 11.66
CA GLY A 293 9.14 1.01 11.74
C GLY A 293 8.00 0.01 11.66
N GLN A 294 6.88 0.27 12.36
CA GLN A 294 5.70 -0.58 12.30
C GLN A 294 5.08 -0.62 10.90
N THR A 295 5.11 0.50 10.18
CA THR A 295 4.68 0.58 8.78
C THR A 295 5.57 -0.28 7.89
N ARG A 296 6.90 -0.20 8.03
CA ARG A 296 7.82 -1.09 7.28
C ARG A 296 7.63 -2.56 7.62
N PHE A 297 7.37 -2.89 8.89
CA PHE A 297 7.03 -4.24 9.32
C PHE A 297 5.77 -4.75 8.61
N ALA A 298 4.70 -3.94 8.56
CA ALA A 298 3.46 -4.31 7.88
C ALA A 298 3.67 -4.53 6.37
N LEU A 299 4.46 -3.67 5.71
CA LEU A 299 4.79 -3.81 4.29
C LEU A 299 5.63 -5.06 4.03
N GLY A 300 6.64 -5.34 4.86
CA GLY A 300 7.46 -6.56 4.75
C GLY A 300 6.65 -7.83 4.97
N TYR A 301 5.71 -7.82 5.93
CA TYR A 301 4.77 -8.91 6.14
C TYR A 301 3.89 -9.14 4.90
N TYR A 302 3.31 -8.07 4.35
CA TYR A 302 2.44 -8.17 3.18
C TYR A 302 3.17 -8.60 1.90
N HIS A 303 4.30 -7.97 1.56
CA HIS A 303 5.06 -8.34 0.37
C HIS A 303 5.48 -9.80 0.40
N GLN A 304 5.84 -10.31 1.58
CA GLN A 304 6.18 -11.73 1.75
C GLN A 304 4.97 -12.67 1.67
N LEU A 305 3.77 -12.18 1.98
CA LEU A 305 2.51 -12.91 1.80
C LEU A 305 2.13 -12.99 0.31
N ALA A 306 2.20 -11.87 -0.41
CA ALA A 306 1.90 -11.79 -1.84
C ALA A 306 2.86 -12.63 -2.70
N ASP A 307 4.16 -12.59 -2.38
CA ASP A 307 5.20 -13.44 -3.00
C ASP A 307 4.88 -14.95 -2.92
N ARG A 308 4.17 -15.39 -1.88
CA ARG A 308 3.77 -16.80 -1.77
C ARG A 308 2.54 -17.16 -2.58
N GLY A 309 1.63 -16.22 -2.81
CA GLY A 309 0.51 -16.45 -3.73
C GLY A 309 1.02 -16.96 -5.07
N GLN A 310 2.12 -16.39 -5.56
CA GLN A 310 2.79 -16.87 -6.77
C GLN A 310 3.30 -18.33 -6.66
N ILE A 311 3.85 -18.71 -5.50
CA ILE A 311 4.46 -20.04 -5.29
C ILE A 311 3.38 -21.13 -5.14
N ASP A 312 2.32 -20.84 -4.38
CA ASP A 312 1.24 -21.81 -4.14
C ASP A 312 0.43 -22.07 -5.43
N ASP A 313 0.19 -21.05 -6.28
CA ASP A 313 -0.48 -21.21 -7.57
C ASP A 313 0.37 -21.95 -8.61
N GLY A 314 1.68 -21.63 -8.71
CA GLY A 314 2.58 -22.32 -9.63
C GLY A 314 2.76 -23.82 -9.32
N ALA A 315 2.59 -24.20 -8.05
CA ALA A 315 2.56 -25.59 -7.62
C ALA A 315 1.21 -26.29 -7.89
N ALA A 316 0.11 -25.54 -8.01
CA ALA A 316 -1.20 -26.08 -8.38
C ALA A 316 -1.32 -26.31 -9.90
N GLU A 317 -0.83 -25.37 -10.72
CA GLU A 317 -0.84 -25.50 -12.20
C GLU A 317 0.04 -26.66 -12.71
N THR A 318 1.15 -26.96 -12.03
CA THR A 318 2.01 -28.10 -12.39
C THR A 318 1.37 -29.47 -12.08
N VAL A 319 0.47 -29.54 -11.09
CA VAL A 319 -0.26 -30.76 -10.75
C VAL A 319 -1.42 -31.00 -11.72
N GLU A 320 -2.05 -29.95 -12.25
CA GLU A 320 -3.09 -30.08 -13.29
C GLU A 320 -2.52 -30.39 -14.68
N ALA A 321 -1.29 -29.97 -14.99
CA ALA A 321 -0.64 -30.27 -16.27
C ALA A 321 -0.09 -31.71 -16.37
N GLU A 322 0.05 -32.40 -15.24
CA GLU A 322 0.56 -33.79 -15.15
C GLU A 322 -0.56 -34.83 -14.90
N ALA A 323 -1.83 -34.39 -14.82
CA ALA A 323 -3.03 -35.24 -14.65
C ALA A 323 -3.80 -35.44 -15.96
#